data_AF-A0A7G4A0Y6-F1
#
_entry.id   AF-A0A7G4A0Y6-F1
#
_cell.length_a   1.000
_cell.length_b   1.000
_cell.length_c   1.000
_cell.angle_alpha   90.00
_cell.angle_beta   90.00
_cell.angle_gamma   90.00
#
_symmetry.space_group_name_H-M   'P 1'
#
loop_
_entity.id
_entity.type
_entity.pdbx_description
1 polymer ?
#
loop_
_entity_poly.entity_id
_entity_poly.type
_entity_poly.pdbx_seq_one_letter_code
_entity_poly.pdbx_strand_id
1 'polypeptide(L)'
;MNKYIGYSFLLVFGISSSSFAQPINIEGNYWQCSTRDITHTKWTAQSAYQKLALNLSYAECKKGSKAPATCKVSKASCIKFVNGVNVMPTWRCTAFDREALAWRSNLYPNREDAALAALAFCKHKSPVPLTCSINIVTCINKNEI
;
A
#
# COMPACT_ATOMS: atom_id res chain seq x y z
N MET A 1 -15.98 38.70 47.86
CA MET A 1 -15.26 38.05 46.73
C MET A 1 -15.93 36.70 46.42
N ASN A 2 -15.90 36.25 45.16
CA ASN A 2 -16.38 34.95 44.63
C ASN A 2 -17.83 34.73 44.14
N LYS A 3 -18.52 35.76 43.62
CA LYS A 3 -19.72 35.53 42.75
C LYS A 3 -19.38 35.46 41.25
N TYR A 4 -18.19 35.89 40.84
CA TYR A 4 -17.77 35.93 39.43
C TYR A 4 -17.21 34.60 38.90
N ILE A 5 -16.76 33.69 39.79
CA ILE A 5 -16.15 32.41 39.40
C ILE A 5 -17.19 31.41 38.86
N GLY A 6 -18.44 31.43 39.36
CA GLY A 6 -19.50 30.54 38.87
C GLY A 6 -19.98 30.89 37.46
N TYR A 7 -19.99 32.18 37.11
CA TYR A 7 -20.41 32.65 35.79
C TYR A 7 -19.37 32.33 34.69
N SER A 8 -18.08 32.33 35.04
CA SER A 8 -17.01 31.94 34.11
C SER A 8 -17.07 30.46 33.72
N PHE A 9 -17.51 29.58 34.63
CA PHE A 9 -17.60 28.13 34.35
C PHE A 9 -18.73 27.77 33.37
N LEU A 10 -19.85 28.50 33.38
CA LEU A 10 -20.97 28.28 32.47
C LEU A 10 -20.69 28.75 31.04
N LEU A 11 -19.85 29.78 30.86
CA LEU A 11 -19.44 30.25 29.53
C LEU A 11 -18.52 29.27 28.80
N VAL A 12 -17.70 28.49 29.52
CA VAL A 12 -16.77 27.52 28.92
C VAL A 12 -17.50 26.28 28.38
N PHE A 13 -18.60 25.85 29.02
CA PHE A 13 -19.38 24.72 28.51
C PHE A 13 -20.19 25.06 27.25
N GLY A 14 -20.58 26.32 27.06
CA GLY A 14 -21.36 26.78 25.90
C GLY A 14 -20.59 26.83 24.56
N ILE A 15 -19.25 26.74 24.59
CA ILE A 15 -18.39 26.80 23.38
C ILE A 15 -17.89 25.39 22.99
N SER A 16 -18.49 24.33 23.55
CA SER A 16 -18.23 22.96 23.11
C SER A 16 -18.89 22.74 21.74
N SER A 17 -18.34 23.34 20.69
CA SER A 17 -18.77 23.12 19.32
C SER A 17 -18.48 21.66 18.96
N SER A 18 -19.56 20.93 18.65
CA SER A 18 -19.47 19.62 18.01
C SER A 18 -18.73 19.79 16.69
N SER A 19 -17.43 19.49 16.69
CA SER A 19 -16.66 19.44 15.45
C SER A 19 -17.10 18.20 14.70
N PHE A 20 -18.05 18.37 13.78
CA PHE A 20 -18.35 17.35 12.79
C PHE A 20 -17.19 17.33 11.80
N ALA A 21 -16.40 16.26 11.82
CA ALA A 21 -15.46 16.01 10.75
C ALA A 21 -16.26 15.86 9.45
N GLN A 22 -15.96 16.69 8.46
CA GLN A 22 -16.54 16.57 7.13
C GLN A 22 -16.32 15.13 6.63
N PRO A 23 -17.34 14.44 6.09
CA PRO A 23 -17.16 13.10 5.56
C PRO A 23 -16.07 13.17 4.50
N ILE A 24 -15.07 12.29 4.63
CA ILE A 24 -13.95 12.22 3.68
C ILE A 24 -14.56 11.91 2.32
N ASN A 25 -14.57 12.89 1.40
CA ASN A 25 -14.95 12.61 0.03
C ASN A 25 -13.86 11.73 -0.60
N ILE A 26 -14.19 10.46 -0.80
CA ILE A 26 -13.30 9.42 -1.35
C ILE A 26 -13.41 9.40 -2.89
N GLU A 27 -14.16 10.30 -3.51
CA GLU A 27 -14.37 10.34 -4.95
C GLU A 27 -13.03 10.51 -5.68
N GLY A 28 -12.57 9.39 -6.24
CA GLY A 28 -11.39 9.26 -7.07
C GLY A 28 -10.05 9.21 -6.34
N ASN A 29 -9.87 9.91 -5.22
CA ASN A 29 -8.55 10.09 -4.59
C ASN A 29 -8.46 9.42 -3.21
N TYR A 30 -7.90 8.21 -3.17
CA TYR A 30 -7.83 7.45 -1.92
C TYR A 30 -6.71 6.42 -1.87
N TRP A 31 -6.36 6.02 -0.66
CA TRP A 31 -5.55 4.85 -0.38
C TRP A 31 -6.45 3.67 -0.05
N GLN A 32 -6.22 2.54 -0.69
CA GLN A 32 -6.81 1.25 -0.36
C GLN A 32 -5.73 0.34 0.18
N CYS A 33 -5.78 0.04 1.48
CA CYS A 33 -4.84 -0.88 2.11
C CYS A 33 -5.48 -2.22 2.39
N SER A 34 -4.67 -3.28 2.40
CA SER A 34 -5.11 -4.61 2.77
C SER A 34 -4.23 -5.25 3.82
N THR A 35 -4.88 -5.99 4.73
CA THR A 35 -4.23 -6.82 5.75
C THR A 35 -4.64 -8.26 5.51
N ARG A 36 -3.71 -9.20 5.75
CA ARG A 36 -3.98 -10.63 5.68
C ARG A 36 -3.62 -11.29 7.00
N ASP A 37 -4.29 -12.39 7.30
CA ASP A 37 -3.95 -13.29 8.39
C ASP A 37 -3.23 -14.55 7.88
N ILE A 38 -2.91 -15.48 8.79
CA ILE A 38 -2.27 -16.77 8.45
C ILE A 38 -3.13 -17.65 7.54
N THR A 39 -4.45 -17.45 7.52
CA THR A 39 -5.38 -18.20 6.67
C THR A 39 -5.49 -17.61 5.26
N HIS A 40 -4.69 -16.58 4.96
CA HIS A 40 -4.73 -15.80 3.72
C HIS A 40 -6.04 -15.06 3.46
N THR A 41 -6.91 -14.95 4.47
CA THR A 41 -8.09 -14.10 4.39
C THR A 41 -7.66 -12.64 4.30
N LYS A 42 -8.32 -11.85 3.44
CA LYS A 42 -7.92 -10.47 3.13
C LYS A 42 -9.00 -9.49 3.60
N TRP A 43 -8.59 -8.49 4.38
CA TRP A 43 -9.43 -7.36 4.77
C TRP A 43 -8.91 -6.09 4.13
N THR A 44 -9.80 -5.32 3.52
CA THR A 44 -9.48 -4.08 2.81
C THR A 44 -10.17 -2.90 3.46
N ALA A 45 -9.48 -1.77 3.54
CA ALA A 45 -10.07 -0.51 3.96
C ALA A 45 -9.55 0.65 3.10
N GLN A 46 -10.38 1.68 2.96
CA GLN A 46 -10.09 2.87 2.17
C GLN A 46 -10.02 4.12 3.06
N SER A 47 -9.17 5.07 2.70
CA SER A 47 -9.09 6.39 3.33
C SER A 47 -8.33 7.37 2.45
N ALA A 48 -8.56 8.67 2.60
CA ALA A 48 -7.71 9.70 2.00
C ALA A 48 -6.24 9.60 2.47
N TYR A 49 -5.98 9.00 3.63
CA TYR A 49 -4.64 8.87 4.21
C TYR A 49 -4.17 7.42 4.29
N GLN A 50 -2.97 7.13 3.80
CA GLN A 50 -2.38 5.78 3.78
C GLN A 50 -2.36 5.13 5.16
N LYS A 51 -1.89 5.85 6.19
CA LYS A 51 -1.77 5.33 7.56
C LYS A 51 -3.13 4.97 8.16
N LEU A 52 -4.16 5.77 7.85
CA LEU A 52 -5.52 5.51 8.31
C LEU A 52 -6.11 4.28 7.61
N ALA A 53 -5.99 4.19 6.28
CA ALA A 53 -6.41 3.00 5.53
C ALA A 53 -5.71 1.71 6.03
N LEU A 54 -4.41 1.79 6.33
CA LEU A 54 -3.64 0.66 6.86
C LEU A 54 -4.19 0.22 8.23
N ASN A 55 -4.35 1.16 9.17
CA ASN A 55 -4.85 0.90 10.51
C ASN A 55 -6.29 0.37 10.49
N LEU A 56 -7.15 0.90 9.62
CA LEU A 56 -8.51 0.40 9.43
C LEU A 56 -8.48 -1.04 8.92
N SER A 57 -7.70 -1.36 7.89
CA SER A 57 -7.60 -2.73 7.37
C SER A 57 -7.07 -3.72 8.42
N TYR A 58 -6.17 -3.26 9.29
CA TYR A 58 -5.65 -4.05 10.40
C TYR A 58 -6.69 -4.29 11.48
N ALA A 59 -7.43 -3.24 11.88
CA ALA A 59 -8.52 -3.36 12.84
C ALA A 59 -9.60 -4.32 12.36
N GLU A 60 -9.96 -4.26 11.08
CA GLU A 60 -10.91 -5.20 10.47
C GLU A 60 -10.38 -6.65 10.47
N CYS A 61 -9.09 -6.85 10.18
CA CYS A 61 -8.46 -8.18 10.34
C CYS A 61 -8.54 -8.68 11.78
N LYS A 62 -8.21 -7.82 12.76
CA LYS A 62 -8.23 -8.19 14.18
C LYS A 62 -9.63 -8.57 14.66
N LYS A 63 -10.67 -7.95 14.11
CA LYS A 63 -12.08 -8.24 14.44
C LYS A 63 -12.60 -9.50 13.74
N GLY A 64 -12.26 -9.67 12.45
CA GLY A 64 -12.86 -10.70 11.59
C GLY A 64 -12.04 -11.98 11.42
N SER A 65 -10.74 -11.98 11.76
CA SER A 65 -9.87 -13.15 11.62
C SER A 65 -10.13 -14.19 12.71
N LYS A 66 -10.06 -15.47 12.34
CA LYS A 66 -10.02 -16.60 13.28
C LYS A 66 -8.70 -16.69 14.05
N ALA A 67 -7.66 -16.00 13.57
CA ALA A 67 -6.32 -15.96 14.19
C ALA A 67 -5.81 -14.50 14.29
N PRO A 68 -6.41 -13.65 15.13
CA PRO A 68 -6.11 -12.22 15.17
C PRO A 68 -4.64 -11.89 15.47
N ALA A 69 -3.92 -12.74 16.19
CA ALA A 69 -2.50 -12.54 16.48
C ALA A 69 -1.61 -12.60 15.21
N THR A 70 -2.12 -13.18 14.13
CA THR A 70 -1.38 -13.38 12.87
C THR A 70 -1.62 -12.28 11.84
N CYS A 71 -2.53 -11.35 12.11
CA CYS A 71 -2.76 -10.19 11.26
C CYS A 71 -1.45 -9.38 11.15
N LYS A 72 -0.95 -9.22 9.92
CA LYS A 72 0.25 -8.42 9.63
C LYS A 72 -0.05 -7.36 8.60
N VAL A 73 0.42 -6.15 8.87
CA VAL A 73 0.33 -5.00 7.96
C VAL A 73 1.63 -4.81 7.21
N SER A 74 1.54 -4.36 5.96
CA SER A 74 2.68 -3.85 5.20
C SER A 74 2.26 -2.62 4.41
N LYS A 75 3.14 -1.61 4.36
CA LYS A 75 2.94 -0.42 3.52
C LYS A 75 2.84 -0.80 2.04
N ALA A 76 3.52 -1.87 1.61
CA ALA A 76 3.46 -2.39 0.25
C ALA A 76 2.09 -2.98 -0.10
N SER A 77 1.24 -3.27 0.90
CA SER A 77 -0.13 -3.75 0.71
C SER A 77 -1.16 -2.63 0.54
N CYS A 78 -0.70 -1.39 0.38
CA CYS A 78 -1.51 -0.21 0.11
C CYS A 78 -1.40 0.22 -1.35
N ILE A 79 -2.54 0.57 -1.93
CA ILE A 79 -2.66 1.06 -3.30
C ILE A 79 -3.20 2.48 -3.27
N LYS A 80 -2.52 3.41 -3.94
CA LYS A 80 -3.03 4.78 -4.15
C LYS A 80 -3.85 4.84 -5.43
N PHE A 81 -5.03 5.43 -5.32
CA PHE A 81 -5.90 5.80 -6.42
C PHE A 81 -5.93 7.31 -6.55
N VAL A 82 -5.81 7.80 -7.78
CA VAL A 82 -5.98 9.21 -8.14
C VAL A 82 -7.01 9.28 -9.27
N ASN A 83 -8.09 10.04 -9.08
CA ASN A 83 -9.26 10.06 -9.98
C ASN A 83 -9.78 8.65 -10.36
N GLY A 84 -9.72 7.70 -9.42
CA GLY A 84 -10.16 6.31 -9.61
C GLY A 84 -9.13 5.40 -10.28
N VAL A 85 -7.98 5.94 -10.69
CA VAL A 85 -6.90 5.21 -11.37
C VAL A 85 -5.83 4.80 -10.37
N ASN A 86 -5.43 3.52 -10.39
CA ASN A 86 -4.30 3.04 -9.59
C ASN A 86 -2.99 3.67 -10.11
N VAL A 87 -2.32 4.44 -9.25
CA VAL A 87 -1.05 5.10 -9.59
C VAL A 87 0.16 4.44 -8.92
N MET A 88 0.00 3.29 -8.27
CA MET A 88 1.12 2.58 -7.68
C MET A 88 2.08 2.07 -8.73
N PRO A 89 3.38 2.36 -8.61
CA PRO A 89 4.36 2.06 -9.65
C PRO A 89 4.30 0.58 -10.01
N THR A 90 4.23 0.30 -11.32
CA THR A 90 4.22 -1.07 -11.84
C THR A 90 5.54 -1.32 -12.55
N TRP A 91 6.50 -1.87 -11.81
CA TRP A 91 7.83 -2.15 -12.31
C TRP A 91 7.86 -3.42 -13.15
N ARG A 92 8.53 -3.34 -14.29
CA ARG A 92 8.95 -4.50 -15.08
C ARG A 92 10.43 -4.39 -15.36
N CYS A 93 11.18 -5.44 -15.04
CA CYS A 93 12.62 -5.50 -15.29
C CYS A 93 12.94 -6.53 -16.37
N THR A 94 14.12 -6.39 -17.00
CA THR A 94 14.60 -7.29 -18.05
C THR A 94 15.98 -7.81 -17.70
N ALA A 95 16.10 -9.10 -17.44
CA ALA A 95 17.39 -9.75 -17.28
C ALA A 95 17.96 -10.15 -18.65
N PHE A 96 19.29 -10.25 -18.73
CA PHE A 96 20.00 -10.67 -19.93
C PHE A 96 20.97 -11.79 -19.59
N ASP A 97 21.11 -12.74 -20.50
CA ASP A 97 22.18 -13.73 -20.47
C ASP A 97 23.36 -13.30 -21.36
N ARG A 98 24.40 -14.14 -21.45
CA ARG A 98 25.57 -13.86 -22.28
C ARG A 98 25.24 -13.75 -23.78
N GLU A 99 24.12 -14.31 -24.22
CA GLU A 99 23.64 -14.22 -25.61
C GLU A 99 22.78 -12.96 -25.85
N ALA A 100 22.68 -12.09 -24.84
CA ALA A 100 21.86 -10.89 -24.84
C ALA A 100 20.36 -11.16 -25.09
N LEU A 101 19.87 -12.36 -24.77
CA LEU A 101 18.45 -12.65 -24.82
C LEU A 101 17.72 -11.91 -23.69
N ALA A 102 16.59 -11.29 -24.01
CA ALA A 102 15.83 -10.46 -23.09
C ALA A 102 14.78 -11.27 -22.32
N TRP A 103 14.93 -11.35 -21.00
CA TRP A 103 14.04 -12.11 -20.11
C TRP A 103 13.28 -11.17 -19.18
N ARG A 104 12.02 -10.89 -19.52
CA ARG A 104 11.19 -9.88 -18.82
C ARG A 104 10.41 -10.49 -17.66
N SER A 105 10.34 -9.75 -16.55
CA SER A 105 9.45 -10.09 -15.44
C SER A 105 7.98 -9.77 -15.75
N ASN A 106 7.08 -10.30 -14.91
CA ASN A 106 5.74 -9.74 -14.74
C ASN A 106 5.79 -8.31 -14.17
N LEU A 107 4.62 -7.68 -13.98
CA LEU A 107 4.52 -6.39 -13.30
C LEU A 107 4.55 -6.60 -11.78
N TYR A 108 5.37 -5.81 -11.09
CA TYR A 108 5.46 -5.82 -9.63
C TYR A 108 5.31 -4.41 -9.06
N PRO A 109 4.73 -4.27 -7.86
CA PRO A 109 4.67 -2.97 -7.17
C PRO A 109 6.05 -2.43 -6.74
N ASN A 110 7.01 -3.34 -6.53
CA ASN A 110 8.35 -3.03 -6.09
C ASN A 110 9.37 -3.38 -7.19
N ARG A 111 10.37 -2.52 -7.36
CA ARG A 111 11.38 -2.64 -8.42
C ARG A 111 12.32 -3.82 -8.19
N GLU A 112 12.72 -4.01 -6.95
CA GLU A 112 13.64 -5.06 -6.54
C GLU A 112 12.98 -6.45 -6.71
N ASP A 113 11.69 -6.57 -6.39
CA ASP A 113 10.90 -7.78 -6.66
C ASP A 113 10.83 -8.08 -8.17
N ALA A 114 10.59 -7.06 -9.00
CA ALA A 114 10.63 -7.22 -10.46
C ALA A 114 12.01 -7.67 -10.97
N ALA A 115 13.09 -7.12 -10.40
CA ALA A 115 14.46 -7.46 -10.78
C ALA A 115 14.79 -8.92 -10.42
N LEU A 116 14.44 -9.36 -9.21
CA LEU A 116 14.60 -10.74 -8.76
C LEU A 116 13.77 -11.71 -9.60
N ALA A 117 12.53 -11.34 -9.93
CA ALA A 117 11.68 -12.15 -10.80
C ALA A 117 12.23 -12.27 -12.23
N ALA A 118 12.74 -11.19 -12.81
CA ALA A 118 13.38 -11.22 -14.14
C ALA A 118 14.62 -12.13 -14.14
N LEU A 119 15.46 -12.00 -13.11
CA LEU A 119 16.67 -12.82 -12.96
C LEU A 119 16.32 -14.30 -12.81
N ALA A 120 15.34 -14.63 -11.97
CA ALA A 120 14.86 -15.99 -11.78
C ALA A 120 14.29 -16.57 -13.09
N PHE A 121 13.54 -15.77 -13.84
CA PHE A 121 12.98 -16.18 -15.13
C PHE A 121 14.08 -16.50 -16.15
N CYS A 122 15.10 -15.64 -16.26
CA CYS A 122 16.28 -15.91 -17.09
C CYS A 122 16.95 -17.22 -16.68
N LYS A 123 17.26 -17.40 -15.39
CA LYS A 123 17.93 -18.62 -14.89
C LYS A 123 17.13 -19.90 -15.13
N HIS A 124 15.82 -19.80 -15.28
CA HIS A 124 14.95 -20.95 -15.50
C HIS A 124 14.71 -21.27 -16.99
N LYS A 125 14.87 -20.30 -17.90
CA LYS A 125 14.47 -20.44 -19.31
C LYS A 125 15.59 -20.21 -20.32
N SER A 126 16.66 -19.52 -19.92
CA SER A 126 17.81 -19.26 -20.79
C SER A 126 18.53 -20.56 -21.15
N PRO A 127 19.06 -20.68 -22.38
CA PRO A 127 19.96 -21.77 -22.76
C PRO A 127 21.30 -21.73 -21.99
N VAL A 128 21.67 -20.57 -21.43
CA VAL A 128 22.93 -20.34 -20.70
C VAL A 128 22.66 -19.74 -19.31
N PRO A 129 21.93 -20.44 -18.42
CA PRO A 129 21.32 -19.87 -17.22
C PRO A 129 22.32 -19.34 -16.17
N LEU A 130 23.54 -19.87 -16.13
CA LEU A 130 24.59 -19.42 -15.22
C LEU A 130 25.12 -18.01 -15.55
N THR A 131 24.87 -17.54 -16.78
CA THR A 131 25.31 -16.21 -17.24
C THR A 131 24.25 -15.12 -17.07
N CYS A 132 23.07 -15.49 -16.57
CA CYS A 132 21.98 -14.57 -16.35
C CYS A 132 22.36 -13.47 -15.36
N SER A 133 22.20 -12.23 -15.79
CA SER A 133 22.45 -11.03 -15.02
C SER A 133 21.28 -10.06 -15.13
N ILE A 134 21.13 -9.21 -14.12
CA ILE A 134 20.12 -8.15 -14.10
C ILE A 134 20.80 -6.84 -13.75
N ASN A 135 20.45 -5.78 -14.49
CA ASN A 135 20.85 -4.42 -14.16
C ASN A 135 19.59 -3.62 -13.84
N ILE A 136 19.58 -2.91 -12.71
CA ILE A 136 18.42 -2.13 -12.25
C ILE A 136 18.03 -1.03 -13.27
N VAL A 137 18.96 -0.57 -14.11
CA VAL A 137 18.68 0.35 -15.22
C VAL A 137 17.68 -0.22 -16.23
N THR A 138 17.56 -1.54 -16.34
CA THR A 138 16.61 -2.22 -17.24
C THR A 138 15.20 -2.30 -16.67
N CYS A 139 14.99 -1.81 -15.44
CA CYS A 139 13.70 -1.76 -14.78
C CYS A 139 12.96 -0.49 -15.17
N ILE A 140 11.74 -0.66 -15.68
CA ILE A 140 10.90 0.45 -16.15
C ILE A 140 9.60 0.45 -15.34
N ASN A 141 9.23 1.63 -14.83
CA ASN A 141 7.90 1.85 -14.27
C ASN A 141 6.90 2.05 -15.42
N LYS A 142 5.92 1.16 -15.53
CA LYS A 142 4.92 1.18 -16.60
C LYS A 142 3.81 2.21 -16.42
N ASN A 143 3.76 2.89 -15.27
CA ASN A 143 2.80 3.98 -15.06
C ASN A 143 3.34 5.36 -15.48
N GLU A 144 4.62 5.48 -15.83
CA GLU A 144 5.27 6.75 -16.23
C GLU A 144 5.36 6.90 -17.76
N ILE A 145 4.64 6.05 -18.51
CA ILE A 145 4.65 6.01 -19.98
C ILE A 145 3.33 6.55 -20.54
#